data_AF-A0AAQ2Y4S4-F1
#
_entry.id   AF-A0AAQ2Y4S4-F1
#
_cell.length_a   1.000
_cell.length_b   1.000
_cell.length_c   1.000
_cell.angle_alpha   90.00
_cell.angle_beta   90.00
_cell.angle_gamma   90.00
#
_symmetry.space_group_name_H-M   'P 1'
#
loop_
_entity.id
_entity.type
_entity.pdbx_description
1 polymer ?
#
loop_
_entity_poly.entity_id
_entity_poly.type
_entity_poly.pdbx_seq_one_letter_code
_entity_poly.pdbx_strand_id
1 'polypeptide(L)'
;MFLLLILPILVSGFLVCHIHPFYRYKVHRYEGQYLYLKSANLGMICLFIALGLVLIVNRYAYFFAAITHVAPIKWLPDALLAQTPYEFTSNLLYELDAFTNQEVINLTWVTMITFSMLLVPVFWSLLAYIKYCIRYMTFSPKERLNARVFSDSSLDDFLFKSALEKGDKMVMLTLSDRRLYVGKVLSLGEPNEAEGLNQEISIKPVLSGYRDKGTLEVHFTKHYANTDANAVTIIKQDLISSACAFSFATYEKLHRKG
;
A
#
# COMPACT_ATOMS: atom_id res chain seq x y z
N MET A 1 -10.37 22.51 -23.54
CA MET A 1 -8.95 22.33 -23.15
C MET A 1 -8.81 21.76 -21.74
N PHE A 2 -9.49 22.29 -20.71
CA PHE A 2 -9.43 21.74 -19.33
C PHE A 2 -9.93 20.29 -19.18
N LEU A 3 -10.82 19.82 -20.06
CA LEU A 3 -11.24 18.41 -20.11
C LEU A 3 -10.05 17.44 -20.26
N LEU A 4 -8.98 17.88 -20.94
CA LEU A 4 -7.77 17.07 -21.13
C LEU A 4 -7.05 16.78 -19.81
N LEU A 5 -7.28 17.56 -18.75
CA LEU A 5 -6.67 17.35 -17.44
C LEU A 5 -7.34 16.21 -16.65
N ILE A 6 -8.54 15.77 -17.02
CA ILE A 6 -9.24 14.68 -16.32
C ILE A 6 -8.39 13.40 -16.33
N LEU A 7 -7.78 13.08 -17.47
CA LEU A 7 -6.96 11.87 -17.61
C LEU A 7 -5.67 11.96 -16.77
N PRO A 8 -4.84 13.03 -16.86
CA PRO A 8 -3.70 13.23 -15.96
C PRO A 8 -4.07 13.24 -14.47
N ILE A 9 -5.23 13.80 -14.09
CA ILE A 9 -5.75 13.74 -12.72
C ILE A 9 -5.93 12.29 -12.30
N LEU A 10 -6.66 11.50 -13.09
CA LEU A 10 -6.95 10.10 -12.74
C LEU A 10 -5.67 9.24 -12.75
N VAL A 11 -4.78 9.43 -13.72
CA VAL A 11 -3.51 8.69 -13.84
C VAL A 11 -2.58 9.02 -12.68
N SER A 12 -2.38 10.31 -12.35
CA SER A 12 -1.52 10.71 -11.23
C SER A 12 -2.05 10.19 -9.89
N GLY A 13 -3.36 10.28 -9.65
CA GLY A 13 -3.99 9.71 -8.47
C GLY A 13 -3.82 8.19 -8.37
N PHE A 14 -3.97 7.48 -9.48
CA PHE A 14 -3.75 6.04 -9.58
C PHE A 14 -2.29 5.67 -9.27
N LEU A 15 -1.33 6.45 -9.79
CA LEU A 15 0.09 6.27 -9.48
C LEU A 15 0.38 6.46 -7.99
N VAL A 16 -0.24 7.45 -7.33
CA VAL A 16 -0.10 7.62 -5.87
C VAL A 16 -0.61 6.38 -5.14
N CYS A 17 -1.76 5.83 -5.53
CA CYS A 17 -2.30 4.62 -4.93
C CYS A 17 -1.34 3.43 -4.98
N HIS A 18 -0.60 3.24 -6.08
CA HIS A 18 0.26 2.05 -6.28
C HIS A 18 1.71 2.26 -5.82
N ILE A 19 2.24 3.47 -5.94
CA ILE A 19 3.65 3.75 -5.64
C ILE A 19 3.82 4.20 -4.18
N HIS A 20 2.88 4.96 -3.61
CA HIS A 20 3.05 5.51 -2.27
C HIS A 20 2.98 4.41 -1.20
N PRO A 21 3.99 4.31 -0.30
CA PRO A 21 4.13 3.18 0.61
C PRO A 21 2.93 2.97 1.53
N PHE A 22 2.22 4.03 1.92
CA PHE A 22 1.02 3.89 2.74
C PHE A 22 -0.24 3.49 1.95
N TYR A 23 -0.44 4.09 0.76
CA TYR A 23 -1.68 3.88 0.01
C TYR A 23 -1.70 2.53 -0.67
N ARG A 24 -0.53 2.05 -1.13
CA ARG A 24 -0.36 0.73 -1.75
C ARG A 24 -0.93 -0.40 -0.90
N TYR A 25 -0.66 -0.36 0.41
CA TYR A 25 -1.20 -1.36 1.34
C TYR A 25 -2.68 -1.17 1.68
N LYS A 26 -3.32 -0.07 1.28
CA LYS A 26 -4.77 0.12 1.46
C LYS A 26 -5.57 -0.11 0.17
N VAL A 27 -4.91 -0.13 -0.99
CA VAL A 27 -5.58 -0.33 -2.30
C VAL A 27 -6.44 -1.59 -2.32
N HIS A 28 -5.94 -2.70 -1.78
CA HIS A 28 -6.67 -3.98 -1.73
C HIS A 28 -7.97 -3.95 -0.90
N ARG A 29 -8.16 -2.93 -0.04
CA ARG A 29 -9.37 -2.75 0.76
C ARG A 29 -10.42 -1.90 0.06
N TYR A 30 -10.05 -1.27 -1.04
CA TYR A 30 -10.95 -0.39 -1.77
C TYR A 30 -11.71 -1.20 -2.80
N GLU A 31 -13.04 -1.19 -2.68
CA GLU A 31 -13.92 -1.69 -3.73
C GLU A 31 -13.74 -0.87 -5.02
N GLY A 32 -13.97 -1.49 -6.18
CA GLY A 32 -13.66 -0.89 -7.49
C GLY A 32 -14.20 0.54 -7.67
N GLN A 33 -15.46 0.80 -7.29
CA GLN A 33 -16.05 2.14 -7.38
C GLN A 33 -15.38 3.16 -6.45
N TYR A 34 -15.06 2.75 -5.22
CA TYR A 34 -14.39 3.60 -4.25
C TYR A 34 -12.95 3.91 -4.68
N LEU A 35 -12.26 2.96 -5.32
CA LEU A 35 -10.91 3.14 -5.83
C LEU A 35 -10.84 4.26 -6.89
N TYR A 36 -11.82 4.36 -7.79
CA TYR A 36 -11.90 5.44 -8.77
C TYR A 36 -12.07 6.81 -8.11
N LEU A 37 -12.99 6.93 -7.15
CA LEU A 37 -13.19 8.18 -6.40
C LEU A 37 -11.96 8.55 -5.58
N LYS A 38 -11.27 7.56 -5.01
CA LYS A 38 -10.05 7.77 -4.24
C LYS A 38 -8.89 8.24 -5.13
N SER A 39 -8.75 7.63 -6.30
CA SER A 39 -7.79 8.04 -7.32
C SER A 39 -8.07 9.49 -7.75
N ALA A 40 -9.32 9.82 -8.07
CA ALA A 40 -9.69 11.20 -8.46
C ALA A 40 -9.35 12.21 -7.35
N ASN A 41 -9.64 11.90 -6.08
CA ASN A 41 -9.30 12.77 -4.95
C ASN A 41 -7.78 12.98 -4.81
N LEU A 42 -6.98 11.90 -4.84
CA LEU A 42 -5.52 12.00 -4.78
C LEU A 42 -4.93 12.73 -6.00
N GLY A 43 -5.52 12.54 -7.18
CA GLY A 43 -5.19 13.25 -8.41
C GLY A 43 -5.43 14.75 -8.30
N MET A 44 -6.53 15.17 -7.65
CA MET A 44 -6.79 16.59 -7.38
C MET A 44 -5.73 17.21 -6.46
N ILE A 45 -5.24 16.47 -5.46
CA ILE A 45 -4.13 16.93 -4.64
C ILE A 45 -2.86 17.09 -5.49
N CYS A 46 -2.58 16.14 -6.39
CA CYS A 46 -1.45 16.23 -7.31
C CYS A 46 -1.57 17.43 -8.26
N LEU A 47 -2.77 17.78 -8.71
CA LEU A 47 -3.04 18.97 -9.53
C LEU A 47 -2.61 20.24 -8.78
N PHE A 48 -3.05 20.43 -7.53
CA PHE A 48 -2.70 21.63 -6.77
C PHE A 48 -1.19 21.74 -6.50
N ILE A 49 -0.54 20.62 -6.19
CA ILE A 49 0.92 20.57 -6.01
C ILE A 49 1.63 20.92 -7.32
N ALA A 50 1.20 20.33 -8.44
CA ALA A 50 1.76 20.59 -9.75
C ALA A 50 1.58 22.04 -10.20
N LEU A 51 0.40 22.63 -9.95
CA LEU A 51 0.16 24.06 -10.21
C LEU A 51 1.12 24.94 -9.42
N GLY A 52 1.28 24.68 -8.11
CA GLY A 52 2.25 25.41 -7.29
C GLY A 52 3.68 25.25 -7.80
N LEU A 53 4.07 24.03 -8.17
CA LEU A 53 5.41 23.73 -8.70
C LEU A 53 5.66 24.44 -10.03
N VAL A 54 4.74 24.38 -10.99
CA VAL A 54 4.87 25.06 -12.28
C VAL A 54 4.99 26.58 -12.09
N LEU A 55 4.18 27.17 -11.20
CA LEU A 55 4.26 28.61 -10.89
C LEU A 55 5.62 28.98 -10.28
N ILE A 56 6.13 28.19 -9.33
CA ILE A 56 7.43 28.41 -8.69
C ILE A 56 8.55 28.27 -9.72
N VAL A 57 8.54 27.20 -10.51
CA VAL A 57 9.56 26.95 -11.54
C VAL A 57 9.56 28.08 -12.56
N ASN A 58 8.40 28.50 -13.07
CA ASN A 58 8.34 29.61 -14.02
C ASN A 58 8.77 30.95 -13.40
N ARG A 59 8.42 31.21 -12.14
CA ARG A 59 8.83 32.43 -11.43
C ARG A 59 10.34 32.52 -11.23
N TYR A 60 10.98 31.40 -10.92
CA TYR A 60 12.41 31.33 -10.61
C TYR A 60 13.24 30.70 -11.73
N ALA A 61 12.69 30.51 -12.93
CA ALA A 61 13.34 29.79 -14.03
C ALA A 61 14.72 30.39 -14.36
N TYR A 62 14.83 31.71 -14.43
CA TYR A 62 16.09 32.42 -14.69
C TYR A 62 17.13 32.23 -13.56
N PHE A 63 16.68 32.14 -12.31
CA PHE A 63 17.56 31.85 -11.19
C PHE A 63 18.04 30.39 -11.21
N PHE A 64 17.14 29.44 -11.55
CA PHE A 64 17.51 28.04 -11.74
C PHE A 64 18.48 27.83 -12.91
N ALA A 65 18.27 28.54 -14.04
CA ALA A 65 19.18 28.51 -15.18
C ALA A 65 20.60 29.00 -14.80
N ALA A 66 20.70 30.01 -13.94
CA ALA A 66 21.99 30.47 -13.41
C ALA A 66 22.71 29.40 -12.57
N ILE A 67 21.96 28.54 -11.85
CA ILE A 67 22.51 27.45 -11.03
C ILE A 67 22.96 26.26 -11.90
N THR A 68 22.27 25.96 -13.00
CA THR A 68 22.58 24.80 -13.86
C THR A 68 23.87 24.99 -14.67
N HIS A 69 24.40 26.22 -14.77
CA HIS A 69 25.73 26.50 -15.33
C HIS A 69 26.90 26.08 -14.41
N VAL A 70 26.64 25.55 -13.20
CA VAL A 70 27.67 25.02 -12.30
C VAL A 70 28.07 23.59 -12.74
N ALA A 71 29.36 23.27 -12.59
CA ALA A 71 30.06 22.12 -13.20
C ALA A 71 29.43 20.70 -13.09
N PRO A 72 28.61 20.30 -12.10
CA PRO A 72 28.10 18.93 -12.05
C PRO A 72 26.91 18.63 -12.99
N ILE A 73 26.34 19.60 -13.73
CA ILE A 73 25.12 19.42 -14.57
C ILE A 73 25.41 19.59 -16.08
N LYS A 74 26.66 19.43 -16.52
CA LYS A 74 27.09 19.60 -17.94
C LYS A 74 26.58 18.57 -18.95
N TRP A 75 25.80 17.58 -18.53
CA TRP A 75 25.27 16.50 -19.36
C TRP A 75 23.94 16.84 -20.04
N LEU A 76 23.33 17.98 -19.69
CA LEU A 76 22.12 18.47 -20.33
C LEU A 76 22.48 19.38 -21.52
N PRO A 77 21.78 19.31 -22.67
CA PRO A 77 22.05 20.18 -23.80
C PRO A 77 21.91 21.66 -23.41
N ASP A 78 22.87 22.50 -23.77
CA ASP A 78 22.86 23.94 -23.46
C ASP A 78 21.59 24.65 -23.98
N ALA A 79 21.04 24.17 -25.10
CA ALA A 79 19.78 24.64 -25.66
C ALA A 79 18.57 24.44 -24.72
N LEU A 80 18.59 23.39 -23.90
CA LEU A 80 17.52 23.05 -22.96
C LEU A 80 17.65 23.82 -21.63
N LEU A 81 18.86 24.29 -21.31
CA LEU A 81 19.17 25.10 -20.14
C LEU A 81 19.03 26.61 -20.40
N ALA A 82 19.16 27.04 -21.65
CA ALA A 82 19.09 28.44 -22.04
C ALA A 82 17.65 28.99 -22.16
N GLN A 83 16.64 28.12 -22.27
CA GLN A 83 15.23 28.51 -22.40
C GLN A 83 14.47 28.14 -21.13
N THR A 84 13.52 29.00 -20.73
CA THR A 84 12.60 28.61 -19.66
C THR A 84 11.71 27.44 -20.12
N PRO A 85 11.21 26.58 -19.22
CA PRO A 85 10.33 25.47 -19.61
C PRO A 85 9.08 25.92 -20.38
N TYR A 86 8.59 27.13 -20.09
CA TYR A 86 7.49 27.76 -20.83
C TYR A 86 7.91 28.15 -22.25
N GLU A 87 9.06 28.80 -22.44
CA GLU A 87 9.56 29.19 -23.77
C GLU A 87 9.86 27.95 -24.62
N PHE A 88 10.52 26.94 -24.05
CA PHE A 88 10.81 25.70 -24.76
C PHE A 88 9.53 25.03 -25.30
N THR A 89 8.52 24.89 -24.44
CA THR A 89 7.26 24.23 -24.82
C THR A 89 6.42 25.05 -25.79
N SER A 90 6.36 26.37 -25.62
CA SER A 90 5.64 27.25 -26.54
C SER A 90 6.33 27.35 -27.90
N ASN A 91 7.66 27.43 -27.97
CA ASN A 91 8.42 27.41 -29.23
C ASN A 91 8.16 26.14 -30.03
N LEU A 92 8.19 24.97 -29.38
CA LEU A 92 7.88 23.69 -30.02
C LEU A 92 6.46 23.68 -30.61
N LEU A 93 5.50 24.30 -29.93
CA LEU A 93 4.12 24.38 -30.40
C LEU A 93 3.94 25.40 -31.52
N TYR A 94 4.69 26.50 -31.52
CA TYR A 94 4.71 27.47 -32.62
C TYR A 94 5.34 26.89 -33.89
N GLU A 95 6.39 26.07 -33.77
CA GLU A 95 7.03 25.39 -34.91
C GLU A 95 6.08 24.47 -35.69
N LEU A 96 5.00 23.99 -35.07
CA LEU A 96 4.01 23.12 -35.71
C LEU A 96 3.05 23.86 -36.64
N ASP A 97 2.98 25.20 -36.58
CA ASP A 97 2.12 26.10 -37.38
C ASP A 97 0.64 25.67 -37.51
N ALA A 98 0.16 24.84 -36.57
CA ALA A 98 -1.15 24.20 -36.63
C ALA A 98 -2.18 24.84 -35.69
N PHE A 99 -1.75 25.76 -34.81
CA PHE A 99 -2.54 26.29 -33.71
C PHE A 99 -2.54 27.81 -33.70
N THR A 100 -3.63 28.41 -33.22
CA THR A 100 -3.68 29.86 -32.98
C THR A 100 -2.83 30.25 -31.77
N ASN A 101 -2.38 31.51 -31.71
CA ASN A 101 -1.58 32.02 -30.58
C ASN A 101 -2.23 31.74 -29.20
N GLN A 102 -3.55 31.87 -29.11
CA GLN A 102 -4.27 31.61 -27.86
C GLN A 102 -4.30 30.12 -27.49
N GLU A 103 -4.41 29.24 -28.48
CA GLU A 103 -4.37 27.79 -28.27
C GLU A 103 -2.97 27.33 -27.87
N VAL A 104 -1.91 27.90 -28.46
CA VAL A 104 -0.53 27.63 -28.07
C VAL A 104 -0.29 27.97 -26.61
N ILE A 105 -0.73 29.14 -26.14
CA ILE A 105 -0.61 29.54 -24.73
C ILE A 105 -1.34 28.52 -23.84
N ASN A 106 -2.60 28.20 -24.15
CA ASN A 106 -3.39 27.28 -23.34
C ASN A 106 -2.78 25.86 -23.31
N LEU A 107 -2.30 25.36 -24.45
CA LEU A 107 -1.72 24.03 -24.58
C LEU A 107 -0.35 23.94 -23.89
N THR A 108 0.43 25.02 -23.92
CA THR A 108 1.67 25.16 -23.15
C THR A 108 1.41 24.96 -21.66
N TRP A 109 0.43 25.67 -21.08
CA TRP A 109 0.07 25.49 -19.68
C TRP A 109 -0.43 24.09 -19.36
N VAL A 110 -1.31 23.53 -20.19
CA VAL A 110 -1.86 22.18 -19.99
C VAL A 110 -0.77 21.10 -20.03
N THR A 111 0.17 21.21 -20.97
CA THR A 111 1.28 20.25 -21.10
C THR A 111 2.22 20.33 -19.89
N MET A 112 2.63 21.53 -19.47
CA MET A 112 3.48 21.72 -18.29
C MET A 112 2.86 21.17 -17.01
N ILE A 113 1.56 21.45 -16.80
CA ILE A 113 0.82 20.93 -15.64
C ILE A 113 0.76 19.41 -15.71
N THR A 114 0.46 18.83 -16.88
CA THR A 114 0.38 17.37 -17.07
C THR A 114 1.69 16.67 -16.74
N PHE A 115 2.82 17.14 -17.28
CA PHE A 115 4.14 16.57 -16.97
C PHE A 115 4.46 16.68 -15.48
N SER A 116 4.22 17.84 -14.87
CA SER A 116 4.47 18.05 -13.44
C SER A 116 3.59 17.13 -12.58
N MET A 117 2.32 16.95 -12.94
CA MET A 117 1.40 16.04 -12.25
C MET A 117 1.85 14.58 -12.28
N LEU A 118 2.46 14.12 -13.37
CA LEU A 118 2.98 12.75 -13.46
C LEU A 118 4.26 12.55 -12.63
N LEU A 119 5.03 13.62 -12.39
CA LEU A 119 6.23 13.59 -11.55
C LEU A 119 5.91 13.64 -10.05
N VAL A 120 4.86 14.38 -9.65
CA VAL A 120 4.47 14.55 -8.24
C VAL A 120 4.33 13.21 -7.48
N PRO A 121 3.64 12.17 -7.99
CA PRO A 121 3.52 10.88 -7.30
C PRO A 121 4.86 10.21 -6.99
N VAL A 122 5.83 10.33 -7.90
CA VAL A 122 7.18 9.73 -7.73
C VAL A 122 7.91 10.42 -6.59
N PHE A 123 7.97 11.76 -6.60
CA PHE A 123 8.62 12.52 -5.54
C PHE A 123 7.89 12.40 -4.20
N TRP A 124 6.57 12.42 -4.21
CA TRP A 124 5.76 12.24 -3.00
C TRP A 124 6.03 10.86 -2.39
N SER A 125 6.02 9.78 -3.19
CA SER A 125 6.33 8.44 -2.67
C SER A 125 7.76 8.34 -2.14
N LEU A 126 8.74 8.92 -2.84
CA LEU A 126 10.14 8.95 -2.39
C LEU A 126 10.30 9.67 -1.05
N LEU A 127 9.72 10.86 -0.91
CA LEU A 127 9.75 11.63 0.34
C LEU A 127 9.04 10.89 1.48
N ALA A 128 7.92 10.23 1.19
CA ALA A 128 7.23 9.40 2.16
C ALA A 128 8.10 8.22 2.61
N TYR A 129 8.75 7.52 1.67
CA TYR A 129 9.65 6.42 1.97
C TYR A 129 10.82 6.87 2.86
N ILE A 130 11.49 7.98 2.52
CA ILE A 130 12.56 8.57 3.33
C ILE A 130 12.06 8.94 4.73
N LYS A 131 10.90 9.60 4.82
CA LYS A 131 10.27 9.96 6.10
C LYS A 131 10.00 8.74 6.97
N TYR A 132 9.54 7.63 6.38
CA TYR A 132 9.31 6.39 7.13
C TYR A 132 10.62 5.72 7.55
N CYS A 133 11.65 5.72 6.71
CA CYS A 133 12.97 5.20 7.07
C CYS A 133 13.57 5.96 8.26
N ILE A 134 13.51 7.30 8.23
CA ILE A 134 13.99 8.16 9.33
C ILE A 134 13.17 7.92 10.59
N ARG A 135 11.84 7.88 10.49
CA ARG A 135 10.96 7.72 11.66
C ARG A 135 11.15 6.38 12.37
N TYR A 136 11.37 5.31 11.62
CA TYR A 136 11.47 3.97 12.18
C TYR A 136 12.92 3.53 12.41
N MET A 137 13.91 4.32 11.99
CA MET A 137 15.34 3.99 12.04
C MET A 137 15.63 2.64 11.38
N THR A 138 14.89 2.31 10.32
CA THR A 138 15.02 1.04 9.59
C THR A 138 14.98 1.26 8.08
N PHE A 139 15.74 0.46 7.34
CA PHE A 139 15.72 0.44 5.87
C PHE A 139 14.55 -0.38 5.30
N SER A 140 13.88 -1.18 6.14
CA SER A 140 12.71 -2.00 5.82
C SER A 140 11.44 -1.51 6.54
N PRO A 141 10.90 -0.31 6.21
CA PRO A 141 9.69 0.20 6.85
C PRO A 141 8.43 -0.64 6.53
N LYS A 142 8.50 -1.53 5.53
CA LYS A 142 7.39 -2.36 5.03
C LYS A 142 6.69 -3.15 6.14
N GLU A 143 7.45 -3.86 6.97
CA GLU A 143 6.90 -4.72 8.04
C GLU A 143 6.13 -3.90 9.09
N ARG A 144 6.64 -2.73 9.45
CA ARG A 144 6.01 -1.83 10.43
C ARG A 144 4.81 -1.08 9.86
N LEU A 145 4.84 -0.76 8.57
CA LEU A 145 3.69 -0.19 7.85
C LEU A 145 2.56 -1.22 7.76
N ASN A 146 2.90 -2.48 7.45
CA ASN A 146 1.95 -3.60 7.46
C ASN A 146 1.30 -3.75 8.83
N ALA A 147 2.07 -3.73 9.93
CA ALA A 147 1.52 -3.78 11.29
C ALA A 147 0.41 -2.74 11.54
N ARG A 148 0.58 -1.51 11.03
CA ARG A 148 -0.39 -0.43 11.18
C ARG A 148 -1.61 -0.57 10.27
N VAL A 149 -1.46 -1.22 9.12
CA VAL A 149 -2.59 -1.51 8.22
C VAL A 149 -3.42 -2.66 8.78
N PHE A 150 -2.78 -3.73 9.25
CA PHE A 150 -3.45 -4.86 9.90
C PHE A 150 -4.09 -4.46 11.25
N SER A 151 -3.59 -3.44 11.96
CA SER A 151 -4.22 -2.96 13.20
C SER A 151 -5.64 -2.39 13.05
N ASP A 152 -6.10 -2.13 11.82
CA ASP A 152 -7.50 -1.71 11.57
C ASP A 152 -8.50 -2.85 11.88
N SER A 153 -8.08 -4.13 11.87
CA SER A 153 -8.88 -5.32 12.21
C SER A 153 -8.30 -6.00 13.44
N SER A 154 -9.12 -6.26 14.47
CA SER A 154 -8.67 -6.91 15.70
C SER A 154 -8.19 -8.34 15.47
N LEU A 155 -8.78 -9.05 14.52
CA LEU A 155 -8.37 -10.40 14.12
C LEU A 155 -7.03 -10.37 13.37
N ASP A 156 -6.88 -9.48 12.39
CA ASP A 156 -5.64 -9.37 11.59
C ASP A 156 -4.48 -8.96 12.49
N ASP A 157 -4.68 -7.98 13.37
CA ASP A 157 -3.69 -7.53 14.35
C ASP A 157 -3.25 -8.67 15.27
N PHE A 158 -4.22 -9.43 15.79
CA PHE A 158 -3.95 -10.58 16.65
C PHE A 158 -3.13 -11.66 15.94
N LEU A 159 -3.52 -12.03 14.72
CA LEU A 159 -2.83 -13.05 13.93
C LEU A 159 -1.44 -12.58 13.46
N PHE A 160 -1.33 -11.32 13.03
CA PHE A 160 -0.07 -10.73 12.57
C PHE A 160 0.96 -10.64 13.70
N LYS A 161 0.54 -10.18 14.88
CA LYS A 161 1.39 -10.20 16.09
C LYS A 161 1.78 -11.61 16.47
N SER A 162 0.86 -12.56 16.37
CA SER A 162 1.14 -13.97 16.70
C SER A 162 2.12 -14.62 15.72
N ALA A 163 2.15 -14.21 14.44
CA ALA A 163 3.10 -14.68 13.45
C ALA A 163 4.50 -14.05 13.60
N LEU A 164 4.58 -12.79 14.02
CA LEU A 164 5.86 -12.08 14.22
C LEU A 164 6.59 -12.48 15.51
N GLU A 165 5.85 -12.89 16.54
CA GLU A 165 6.41 -13.17 17.85
C GLU A 165 7.24 -14.47 17.79
N LYS A 166 8.58 -14.33 17.91
CA LYS A 166 9.51 -15.47 17.98
C LYS A 166 9.27 -16.23 19.28
N GLY A 167 8.38 -17.22 19.27
CA GLY A 167 8.07 -18.04 20.45
C GLY A 167 7.11 -19.21 20.17
N ASP A 168 6.71 -19.89 21.24
CA ASP A 168 5.73 -20.99 21.22
C ASP A 168 4.28 -20.48 21.37
N LYS A 169 3.99 -19.25 20.91
CA LYS A 169 2.66 -18.69 21.05
C LYS A 169 1.68 -19.47 20.19
N MET A 170 0.81 -20.20 20.87
CA MET A 170 -0.25 -20.97 20.23
C MET A 170 -1.49 -20.09 20.10
N VAL A 171 -2.14 -20.18 18.96
CA VAL A 171 -3.47 -19.61 18.74
C VAL A 171 -4.47 -20.75 18.59
N MET A 172 -5.67 -20.55 19.08
CA MET A 172 -6.82 -21.41 18.82
C MET A 172 -7.75 -20.68 17.85
N LEU A 173 -7.95 -21.29 16.69
CA LEU A 173 -8.83 -20.81 15.64
C LEU A 173 -10.05 -21.73 15.57
N THR A 174 -11.22 -21.11 15.60
CA THR A 174 -12.49 -21.81 15.38
C THR A 174 -13.04 -21.37 14.04
N LEU A 175 -13.44 -22.34 13.24
CA LEU A 175 -14.04 -22.11 11.95
C LEU A 175 -15.56 -22.12 12.01
N SER A 176 -16.20 -21.53 11.00
CA SER A 176 -17.65 -21.44 10.85
C SER A 176 -18.33 -22.81 10.80
N ASP A 177 -17.63 -23.85 10.32
CA ASP A 177 -18.08 -25.24 10.31
C ASP A 177 -17.88 -25.97 11.67
N ARG A 178 -17.47 -25.23 12.71
CA ARG A 178 -17.13 -25.68 14.07
C ARG A 178 -15.85 -26.50 14.16
N ARG A 179 -15.08 -26.66 13.08
CA ARG A 179 -13.73 -27.22 13.19
C ARG A 179 -12.84 -26.27 13.96
N LEU A 180 -11.84 -26.85 14.62
CA LEU A 180 -10.95 -26.13 15.51
C LEU A 180 -9.51 -26.56 15.26
N TYR A 181 -8.63 -25.57 15.20
CA TYR A 181 -7.19 -25.77 15.09
C TYR A 181 -6.47 -25.01 16.18
N VAL A 182 -5.53 -25.66 16.86
CA VAL A 182 -4.60 -25.02 17.79
C VAL A 182 -3.20 -25.17 17.23
N GLY A 183 -2.47 -24.08 17.08
CA GLY A 183 -1.14 -24.13 16.50
C GLY A 183 -0.46 -22.77 16.41
N LYS A 184 0.68 -22.75 15.73
CA LYS A 184 1.43 -21.51 15.48
C LYS A 184 1.04 -20.92 14.14
N VAL A 185 0.75 -19.63 14.11
CA VAL A 185 0.57 -18.89 12.85
C VAL A 185 1.95 -18.71 12.22
N LEU A 186 2.12 -19.18 10.98
CA LEU A 186 3.38 -19.06 10.25
C LEU A 186 3.41 -17.79 9.39
N SER A 187 2.32 -17.52 8.69
CA SER A 187 2.18 -16.37 7.81
C SER A 187 0.72 -16.03 7.58
N LEU A 188 0.49 -14.77 7.24
CA LEU A 188 -0.75 -14.30 6.62
C LEU A 188 -0.49 -14.12 5.14
N GLY A 189 -1.48 -14.45 4.32
CA GLY A 189 -1.48 -14.22 2.89
C GLY A 189 -1.35 -12.72 2.61
N GLU A 190 -0.51 -12.37 1.65
CA GLU A 190 -0.44 -10.99 1.20
C GLU A 190 -1.74 -10.64 0.46
N PRO A 191 -2.36 -9.49 0.77
CA PRO A 191 -3.54 -9.07 0.05
C PRO A 191 -3.21 -8.81 -1.43
N ASN A 192 -3.95 -9.45 -2.33
CA ASN A 192 -3.78 -9.30 -3.77
C ASN A 192 -4.95 -8.49 -4.38
N GLU A 193 -4.74 -7.88 -5.56
CA GLU A 193 -5.71 -6.95 -6.19
C GLU A 193 -6.98 -7.64 -6.71
N ALA A 194 -6.90 -8.92 -7.06
CA ALA A 194 -8.01 -9.69 -7.66
C ALA A 194 -8.87 -10.46 -6.64
N GLU A 195 -8.27 -10.83 -5.51
CA GLU A 195 -8.92 -11.62 -4.45
C GLU A 195 -9.02 -10.74 -3.20
N GLY A 196 -9.91 -9.76 -3.25
CA GLY A 196 -10.21 -8.92 -2.08
C GLY A 196 -10.56 -9.76 -0.85
N LEU A 197 -10.17 -9.28 0.34
CA LEU A 197 -10.45 -9.74 1.73
C LEU A 197 -10.38 -11.24 2.08
N ASN A 198 -10.23 -12.15 1.12
CA ASN A 198 -10.07 -13.58 1.31
C ASN A 198 -8.60 -13.89 1.60
N GLN A 199 -8.08 -13.28 2.65
CA GLN A 199 -6.72 -13.57 3.10
C GLN A 199 -6.67 -15.01 3.59
N GLU A 200 -5.68 -15.75 3.11
CA GLU A 200 -5.37 -17.07 3.64
C GLU A 200 -4.43 -16.93 4.83
N ILE A 201 -4.54 -17.84 5.78
CA ILE A 201 -3.61 -17.95 6.90
C ILE A 201 -2.95 -19.31 6.87
N SER A 202 -1.64 -19.33 7.09
CA SER A 202 -0.89 -20.57 7.25
C SER A 202 -0.71 -20.85 8.74
N ILE A 203 -1.29 -21.94 9.21
CA ILE A 203 -1.12 -22.41 10.59
C ILE A 203 -0.37 -23.75 10.59
N LYS A 204 0.57 -23.92 11.51
CA LYS A 204 1.15 -25.22 11.85
C LYS A 204 0.37 -25.78 13.04
N PRO A 205 -0.63 -26.66 12.82
CA PRO A 205 -1.44 -27.22 13.90
C PRO A 205 -0.61 -28.14 14.79
N VAL A 206 -0.88 -28.05 16.09
CA VAL A 206 -0.44 -28.99 17.13
C VAL A 206 -1.63 -29.83 17.59
N LEU A 207 -2.83 -29.24 17.64
CA LEU A 207 -4.09 -29.95 17.90
C LEU A 207 -5.13 -29.57 16.84
N SER A 208 -6.04 -30.50 16.54
CA SER A 208 -7.28 -30.18 15.87
C SER A 208 -8.46 -30.89 16.52
N GLY A 209 -9.64 -30.33 16.32
CA GLY A 209 -10.86 -30.81 16.94
C GLY A 209 -12.09 -30.15 16.36
N TYR A 210 -13.17 -30.15 17.14
CA TYR A 210 -14.39 -29.45 16.82
C TYR A 210 -15.06 -28.91 18.09
N ARG A 211 -15.98 -27.96 17.93
CA ARG A 211 -16.89 -27.54 19.00
C ARG A 211 -18.22 -28.28 18.91
N ASP A 212 -18.70 -28.79 20.03
CA ASP A 212 -20.02 -29.42 20.09
C ASP A 212 -21.14 -28.44 19.70
N LYS A 213 -22.23 -28.94 19.12
CA LYS A 213 -23.34 -28.09 18.66
C LYS A 213 -24.12 -27.48 19.82
N GLY A 214 -24.36 -28.27 20.87
CA GLY A 214 -25.25 -27.94 21.97
C GLY A 214 -24.51 -27.28 23.12
N THR A 215 -23.34 -27.80 23.49
CA THR A 215 -22.58 -27.31 24.65
C THR A 215 -21.51 -26.28 24.28
N LEU A 216 -21.14 -26.19 23.00
CA LEU A 216 -19.99 -25.40 22.49
C LEU A 216 -18.64 -25.81 23.10
N GLU A 217 -18.57 -26.95 23.78
CA GLU A 217 -17.35 -27.48 24.36
C GLU A 217 -16.36 -27.90 23.28
N VAL A 218 -15.07 -27.77 23.59
CA VAL A 218 -13.98 -28.08 22.66
C VAL A 218 -13.60 -29.56 22.82
N HIS A 219 -13.75 -30.32 21.74
CA HIS A 219 -13.31 -31.71 21.67
C HIS A 219 -12.10 -31.83 20.75
N PHE A 220 -10.94 -32.13 21.32
CA PHE A 220 -9.73 -32.44 20.56
C PHE A 220 -9.77 -33.88 20.05
N THR A 221 -9.52 -34.07 18.76
CA THR A 221 -9.57 -35.39 18.11
C THR A 221 -8.23 -35.84 17.57
N LYS A 222 -7.36 -34.90 17.16
CA LYS A 222 -6.04 -35.21 16.60
C LYS A 222 -4.96 -34.39 17.26
N HIS A 223 -3.87 -35.06 17.60
CA HIS A 223 -2.65 -34.49 18.15
C HIS A 223 -1.53 -34.65 17.10
N TYR A 224 -0.99 -33.54 16.62
CA TYR A 224 0.05 -33.51 15.58
C TYR A 224 1.48 -33.50 16.17
N ALA A 225 1.61 -33.54 17.50
CA ALA A 225 2.88 -33.42 18.20
C ALA A 225 3.90 -34.53 17.85
N ASN A 226 3.45 -35.69 17.38
CA ASN A 226 4.29 -36.86 17.08
C ASN A 226 4.44 -37.13 15.58
N THR A 227 3.96 -36.24 14.72
CA THR A 227 4.05 -36.44 13.27
C THR A 227 5.22 -35.60 12.74
N ASP A 228 6.30 -36.26 12.28
CA ASP A 228 7.48 -35.61 11.66
C ASP A 228 7.16 -34.82 10.39
N ALA A 229 5.91 -34.87 9.92
CA ALA A 229 5.44 -34.05 8.82
C ALA A 229 5.27 -32.60 9.28
N ASN A 230 5.99 -31.67 8.64
CA ASN A 230 5.68 -30.24 8.65
C ASN A 230 4.31 -29.98 7.97
N ALA A 231 3.24 -30.47 8.57
CA ALA A 231 1.88 -30.24 8.11
C ALA A 231 1.56 -28.77 8.34
N VAL A 232 1.47 -28.02 7.25
CA VAL A 232 0.95 -26.65 7.24
C VAL A 232 -0.48 -26.72 6.73
N THR A 233 -1.41 -26.15 7.48
CA THR A 233 -2.81 -26.02 7.07
C THR A 233 -3.03 -24.59 6.61
N ILE A 234 -3.59 -24.43 5.41
CA ILE A 234 -4.01 -23.15 4.87
C ILE A 234 -5.50 -22.99 5.15
N ILE A 235 -5.89 -21.87 5.76
CA ILE A 235 -7.28 -21.58 6.11
C ILE A 235 -7.66 -20.21 5.57
N LYS A 236 -8.82 -20.09 4.94
CA LYS A 236 -9.35 -18.77 4.55
C LYS A 236 -9.84 -18.03 5.80
N GLN A 237 -9.48 -16.75 5.90
CA GLN A 237 -9.76 -15.95 7.09
C GLN A 237 -11.27 -15.66 7.28
N ASP A 238 -12.04 -15.60 6.19
CA ASP A 238 -13.51 -15.47 6.20
C ASP A 238 -14.21 -16.65 6.91
N LEU A 239 -13.59 -17.83 6.92
CA LEU A 239 -14.09 -19.00 7.63
C LEU A 239 -13.83 -18.95 9.13
N ILE A 240 -13.01 -18.03 9.64
CA ILE A 240 -12.67 -17.97 11.07
C ILE A 240 -13.80 -17.29 11.83
N SER A 241 -14.53 -18.06 12.63
CA SER A 241 -15.58 -17.52 13.51
C SER A 241 -15.00 -16.84 14.75
N SER A 242 -13.90 -17.35 15.29
CA SER A 242 -13.22 -16.75 16.44
C SER A 242 -11.76 -17.19 16.56
N ALA A 243 -10.93 -16.30 17.09
CA ALA A 243 -9.52 -16.57 17.38
C ALA A 243 -9.18 -16.12 18.81
N CYS A 244 -8.36 -16.90 19.51
CA CYS A 244 -7.84 -16.51 20.81
C CYS A 244 -6.44 -17.09 21.06
N ALA A 245 -5.71 -16.52 22.01
CA ALA A 245 -4.46 -17.11 22.47
C ALA A 245 -4.75 -18.43 23.20
N PHE A 246 -3.94 -19.44 22.95
CA PHE A 246 -4.05 -20.75 23.58
C PHE A 246 -2.85 -21.01 24.47
N SER A 247 -3.11 -21.52 25.66
CA SER A 247 -2.09 -21.94 26.63
C SER A 247 -2.45 -23.32 27.14
N PHE A 248 -1.55 -24.28 26.92
CA PHE A 248 -1.69 -25.65 27.43
C PHE A 248 -1.84 -25.66 28.95
N ALA A 249 -1.04 -24.85 29.65
CA ALA A 249 -1.10 -24.75 31.11
C ALA A 249 -2.48 -24.25 31.61
N THR A 250 -3.10 -23.31 30.90
CA THR A 250 -4.44 -22.81 31.24
C THR A 250 -5.51 -23.86 30.95
N TYR A 251 -5.42 -24.52 29.80
CA TYR A 251 -6.35 -25.56 29.40
C TYR A 251 -6.35 -26.73 30.38
N GLU A 252 -5.16 -27.24 30.74
CA GLU A 252 -4.99 -28.33 31.71
C GLU A 252 -5.52 -27.94 33.09
N LYS A 253 -5.29 -26.71 33.57
CA LYS A 253 -5.81 -26.26 34.87
C LYS A 253 -7.33 -26.23 34.93
N LEU A 254 -7.97 -25.84 33.83
CA LEU A 254 -9.44 -25.81 33.73
C LEU A 254 -10.03 -27.22 33.67
N HIS A 255 -9.33 -28.18 33.06
CA HIS A 255 -9.82 -29.55 32.87
C HIS A 255 -9.35 -30.54 33.96
N ARG A 256 -8.36 -30.18 34.80
CA ARG A 256 -7.93 -30.96 35.97
C ARG A 256 -8.85 -30.83 37.18
N LYS A 257 -9.77 -29.86 37.20
CA LYS A 257 -10.80 -29.74 38.24
C LYS A 257 -12.06 -30.50 37.83
N GLY A 258 -11.94 -31.83 37.79
CA GLY A 258 -13.02 -32.79 37.61
C GLY A 258 -12.69 -34.03 38.42
#